data_AF-A0AAE1VBS5-F1
#
_entry.id   AF-A0AAE1VBS5-F1
#
_cell.length_a   1.000
_cell.length_b   1.000
_cell.length_c   1.000
_cell.angle_alpha   90.00
_cell.angle_beta   90.00
_cell.angle_gamma   90.00
#
_symmetry.space_group_name_H-M   'P 1'
#
loop_
_entity.id
_entity.type
_entity.pdbx_description
1 polymer ?
#
loop_
_entity_poly.entity_id
_entity_poly.type
_entity_poly.pdbx_seq_one_letter_code
_entity_poly.pdbx_strand_id
1 'polypeptide(L)'
;MQTSRQMWDIVLQKTIPVRVKVFSKAEAEKGSHVYVHTAQRSTILGLRVDEEQCRRSEEMLKLEHRALHEKETRSKGGITRIQFFLIALVFSFAYYIFPGYLFQILSSLSWLCWLAPKSILVQQLGSGMCGLGIGALGFNWTTISSYLGSPLANPWFASANVAVGFVLVMYVMTPLTYWYNVYNAKTFPIFSSSLFTQNGTKYNTVGVIDVYFQLDKAAYNQYGKLHLSTFFAMTYGLGFAGLSATLVHIFLFHGRFPKQKWIRLIHMPVLLGATAMMPPASSVNYTSWLILAFLSGYVVYRRWPHLWERYNYVLCGGLDAGTAFIAVLLFISLQSKDISVDWWGNNVDGSCPTAKGVIAKGCPAIL
;
A
#
# COMPACT_ATOMS: atom_id res chain seq x y z
N MET A 1 -5.41 14.46 14.55
CA MET A 1 -6.33 13.83 15.52
C MET A 1 -7.67 13.40 14.91
N GLN A 2 -8.24 14.14 13.95
CA GLN A 2 -9.50 13.75 13.28
C GLN A 2 -9.28 12.77 12.10
N THR A 3 -8.12 12.84 11.44
CA THR A 3 -7.71 12.00 10.31
C THR A 3 -7.30 10.57 10.69
N SER A 4 -6.69 10.35 11.87
CA SER A 4 -6.35 8.99 12.33
C SER A 4 -7.59 8.19 12.74
N ARG A 5 -8.60 8.83 13.35
CA ARG A 5 -9.91 8.20 13.61
C ARG A 5 -10.66 7.85 12.33
N GLN A 6 -10.70 8.74 11.34
CA GLN A 6 -11.36 8.43 10.06
C GLN A 6 -10.69 7.31 9.27
N MET A 7 -9.35 7.24 9.30
CA MET A 7 -8.61 6.14 8.64
C MET A 7 -8.88 4.80 9.34
N TRP A 8 -8.95 4.80 10.68
CA TRP A 8 -9.31 3.61 11.45
C TRP A 8 -10.80 3.25 11.36
N ASP A 9 -11.72 4.20 11.19
CA ASP A 9 -13.13 3.88 10.92
C ASP A 9 -13.31 3.20 9.57
N ILE A 10 -12.55 3.60 8.55
CA ILE A 10 -12.52 2.94 7.22
C ILE A 10 -11.88 1.55 7.31
N VAL A 11 -10.82 1.39 8.13
CA VAL A 11 -10.19 0.08 8.36
C VAL A 11 -11.09 -0.81 9.23
N LEU A 12 -11.68 -0.33 10.32
CA LEU A 12 -12.58 -1.09 11.20
C LEU A 12 -13.88 -1.48 10.48
N GLN A 13 -14.47 -0.58 9.66
CA GLN A 13 -15.63 -0.92 8.83
C GLN A 13 -15.32 -1.93 7.72
N LYS A 14 -14.07 -1.99 7.22
CA LYS A 14 -13.68 -2.90 6.14
C LYS A 14 -13.00 -4.20 6.60
N THR A 15 -12.59 -4.31 7.87
CA THR A 15 -11.68 -5.39 8.32
C THR A 15 -12.30 -6.30 9.39
N ILE A 16 -13.44 -5.94 9.99
CA ILE A 16 -14.14 -6.81 10.95
C ILE A 16 -15.18 -7.67 10.19
N PRO A 17 -14.97 -9.00 10.02
CA PRO A 17 -15.93 -9.85 9.35
C PRO A 17 -17.17 -10.03 10.25
N VAL A 18 -18.33 -9.70 9.68
CA VAL A 18 -19.61 -9.75 10.38
C VAL A 18 -20.42 -10.94 9.86
N ARG A 19 -20.75 -11.90 10.73
CA ARG A 19 -21.50 -13.10 10.35
C ARG A 19 -22.98 -12.81 10.32
N VAL A 20 -23.56 -12.71 9.14
CA VAL A 20 -25.01 -12.54 8.96
C VAL A 20 -25.72 -13.83 9.37
N LYS A 21 -26.54 -13.78 10.42
CA LYS A 21 -27.50 -14.82 10.77
C LYS A 21 -28.90 -14.23 10.81
N VAL A 22 -29.85 -14.93 10.20
CA VAL A 22 -31.26 -14.61 10.33
C VAL A 22 -31.72 -15.15 11.68
N PHE A 23 -32.15 -14.27 12.58
CA PHE A 23 -32.67 -14.66 13.89
C PHE A 23 -34.18 -14.50 13.91
N SER A 24 -34.85 -15.38 14.66
CA SER A 24 -36.24 -15.15 15.04
C SER A 24 -36.32 -14.01 16.07
N LYS A 25 -37.43 -13.27 16.13
CA LYS A 25 -37.61 -12.12 17.04
C LYS A 25 -37.33 -12.47 18.52
N ALA A 26 -37.56 -13.72 18.92
CA ALA A 26 -37.32 -14.21 20.28
C ALA A 26 -35.85 -14.48 20.63
N GLU A 27 -34.96 -14.65 19.63
CA GLU A 27 -33.52 -14.87 19.86
C GLU A 27 -32.72 -13.55 19.94
N ALA A 28 -33.28 -12.45 19.43
CA ALA A 28 -32.64 -11.13 19.39
C ALA A 28 -32.60 -10.41 20.76
N GLU A 29 -33.42 -10.82 21.73
CA GLU A 29 -33.46 -10.14 23.04
C GLU A 29 -32.41 -10.64 24.05
N LYS A 30 -31.64 -11.69 23.71
CA LYS A 30 -30.71 -12.36 24.65
C LYS A 30 -29.21 -12.19 24.36
N GLY A 31 -28.81 -11.42 23.35
CA GLY A 31 -27.40 -11.36 22.93
C GLY A 31 -26.89 -9.98 22.50
N SER A 32 -25.59 -9.75 22.70
CA SER A 32 -24.84 -8.60 22.19
C SER A 32 -24.66 -8.70 20.66
N HIS A 33 -25.69 -8.34 19.90
CA HIS A 33 -25.64 -8.34 18.43
C HIS A 33 -26.01 -6.96 17.85
N VAL A 34 -25.43 -6.64 16.70
CA VAL A 34 -25.85 -5.47 15.90
C VAL A 34 -27.00 -5.93 15.00
N TYR A 35 -28.13 -5.23 15.07
CA TYR A 35 -29.36 -5.60 14.35
C TYR A 35 -29.61 -4.61 13.22
N VAL A 36 -29.90 -5.12 12.02
CA VAL A 36 -30.40 -4.31 10.90
C VAL A 36 -31.87 -4.65 10.71
N HIS A 37 -32.75 -3.67 10.95
CA HIS A 37 -34.18 -3.82 10.70
C HIS A 37 -34.49 -3.62 9.21
N THR A 38 -34.88 -4.69 8.52
CA THR A 38 -35.41 -4.60 7.15
C THR A 38 -36.92 -4.35 7.18
N ALA A 39 -37.39 -3.31 6.51
CA ALA A 39 -38.75 -2.76 6.63
C ALA A 39 -39.91 -3.62 6.09
N GLN A 40 -39.70 -4.89 5.69
CA GLN A 40 -40.74 -5.61 4.92
C GLN A 40 -41.02 -7.07 5.32
N ARG A 41 -40.36 -7.63 6.32
CA ARG A 41 -40.74 -8.90 6.98
C ARG A 41 -40.21 -8.88 8.40
N SER A 42 -40.92 -9.49 9.33
CA SER A 42 -40.58 -9.69 10.74
C SER A 42 -39.36 -10.63 10.93
N THR A 43 -38.29 -10.33 10.23
CA THR A 43 -37.05 -11.11 10.14
C THR A 43 -35.92 -10.17 10.56
N ILE A 44 -35.29 -10.46 11.70
CA ILE A 44 -34.19 -9.65 12.22
C ILE A 44 -32.89 -10.25 11.70
N LEU A 45 -32.17 -9.47 10.90
CA LEU A 45 -30.83 -9.84 10.45
C LEU A 45 -29.84 -9.47 11.56
N GLY A 46 -29.39 -10.48 12.31
CA GLY A 46 -28.41 -10.30 13.37
C GLY A 46 -27.01 -10.59 12.86
N LEU A 47 -26.14 -9.61 13.07
CA LEU A 47 -24.75 -9.63 12.65
C LEU A 47 -23.89 -10.13 13.82
N ARG A 48 -23.43 -11.39 13.78
CA ARG A 48 -22.53 -12.00 14.77
C ARG A 48 -21.07 -11.76 14.36
N VAL A 49 -20.38 -10.83 15.01
CA VAL A 49 -18.95 -10.58 14.76
C VAL A 49 -18.11 -11.80 15.17
N ASP A 50 -17.05 -12.11 14.40
CA ASP A 50 -16.10 -13.18 14.78
C ASP A 50 -15.31 -12.78 16.04
N GLU A 51 -15.65 -13.41 17.15
CA GLU A 51 -15.20 -13.05 18.50
C GLU A 51 -13.67 -13.18 18.68
N GLU A 52 -13.02 -14.09 17.96
CA GLU A 52 -11.57 -14.35 18.08
C GLU A 52 -10.72 -13.35 17.26
N GLN A 53 -11.25 -12.91 16.11
CA GLN A 53 -10.63 -11.83 15.33
C GLN A 53 -10.88 -10.48 16.00
N CYS A 54 -12.11 -10.26 16.50
CA CYS A 54 -12.49 -9.07 17.27
C CYS A 54 -11.62 -8.92 18.52
N ARG A 55 -11.42 -10.01 19.28
CA ARG A 55 -10.56 -10.01 20.48
C ARG A 55 -9.11 -9.65 20.14
N ARG A 56 -8.55 -10.15 19.02
CA ARG A 56 -7.19 -9.77 18.58
C ARG A 56 -7.09 -8.30 18.13
N SER A 57 -8.08 -7.78 17.41
CA SER A 57 -8.11 -6.35 17.06
C SER A 57 -8.27 -5.47 18.30
N GLU A 58 -9.10 -5.90 19.26
CA GLU A 58 -9.31 -5.19 20.51
C GLU A 58 -8.06 -5.24 21.42
N GLU A 59 -7.35 -6.37 21.44
CA GLU A 59 -6.05 -6.50 22.12
C GLU A 59 -5.00 -5.58 21.49
N MET A 60 -4.92 -5.49 20.17
CA MET A 60 -4.03 -4.53 19.49
C MET A 60 -4.38 -3.09 19.84
N LEU A 61 -5.66 -2.70 19.77
CA LEU A 61 -6.09 -1.36 20.16
C LEU A 61 -5.79 -1.07 21.64
N LYS A 62 -5.98 -2.05 22.52
CA LYS A 62 -5.60 -1.95 23.94
C LYS A 62 -4.09 -1.83 24.11
N LEU A 63 -3.29 -2.51 23.31
CA LEU A 63 -1.82 -2.38 23.33
C LEU A 63 -1.39 -1.00 22.88
N GLU A 64 -1.97 -0.45 21.82
CA GLU A 64 -1.67 0.90 21.33
C GLU A 64 -2.08 1.97 22.35
N HIS A 65 -3.30 1.85 22.90
CA HIS A 65 -3.78 2.74 23.96
C HIS A 65 -2.91 2.66 25.22
N ARG A 66 -2.49 1.46 25.63
CA ARG A 66 -1.55 1.27 26.76
C ARG A 66 -0.16 1.82 26.43
N ALA A 67 0.32 1.65 25.20
CA ALA A 67 1.63 2.17 24.79
C ALA A 67 1.70 3.70 24.98
N LEU A 68 0.61 4.41 24.65
CA LEU A 68 0.51 5.88 24.74
C LEU A 68 0.10 6.42 26.11
N HIS A 69 -0.83 5.78 26.83
CA HIS A 69 -1.48 6.38 28.01
C HIS A 69 -1.13 5.72 29.35
N GLU A 70 -0.42 4.60 29.35
CA GLU A 70 -0.04 3.94 30.59
C GLU A 70 1.04 4.76 31.31
N LYS A 71 0.74 5.20 32.54
CA LYS A 71 1.70 5.91 33.40
C LYS A 71 2.90 5.01 33.66
N GLU A 72 4.05 5.38 33.09
CA GLU A 72 5.26 4.56 33.13
C GLU A 72 5.91 4.63 34.52
N THR A 73 5.98 3.50 35.23
CA THR A 73 6.79 3.37 36.44
C THR A 73 8.26 3.29 36.06
N ARG A 74 9.03 4.32 36.42
CA ARG A 74 10.46 4.44 36.06
C ARG A 74 11.29 3.29 36.65
N SER A 75 11.72 2.35 35.80
CA SER A 75 12.76 1.39 36.17
C SER A 75 14.12 2.11 36.26
N LYS A 76 14.90 1.84 37.31
CA LYS A 76 16.20 2.50 37.56
C LYS A 76 17.16 2.21 36.39
N GLY A 77 17.45 3.24 35.58
CA GLY A 77 18.50 3.21 34.55
C GLY A 77 18.04 3.08 33.09
N GLY A 78 16.74 2.96 32.80
CA GLY A 78 16.21 2.86 31.42
C GLY A 78 15.70 4.18 30.83
N ILE A 79 15.70 4.30 29.49
CA ILE A 79 15.09 5.42 28.74
C ILE A 79 13.55 5.28 28.78
N THR A 80 12.84 6.39 29.04
CA THR A 80 11.37 6.40 29.05
C THR A 80 10.78 6.34 27.64
N ARG A 81 9.52 5.91 27.48
CA ARG A 81 8.84 5.87 26.18
C ARG A 81 8.77 7.25 25.53
N ILE A 82 8.52 8.30 26.32
CA ILE A 82 8.47 9.69 25.83
C ILE A 82 9.85 10.17 25.38
N GLN A 83 10.91 9.87 26.13
CA GLN A 83 12.28 10.20 25.72
C GLN A 83 12.65 9.49 24.42
N PHE A 84 12.30 8.21 24.30
CA PHE A 84 12.50 7.45 23.07
C PHE A 84 11.71 8.03 21.89
N PHE A 85 10.46 8.43 22.11
CA PHE A 85 9.65 9.12 21.10
C PHE A 85 10.32 10.40 20.60
N LEU A 86 10.81 11.26 21.51
CA LEU A 86 11.49 12.50 21.14
C LEU A 86 12.79 12.23 20.37
N ILE A 87 13.57 11.22 20.78
CA ILE A 87 14.77 10.81 20.05
C ILE A 87 14.40 10.34 18.64
N ALA A 88 13.40 9.48 18.49
CA ALA A 88 12.93 9.00 17.19
C ALA A 88 12.40 10.14 16.31
N LEU A 89 11.69 11.10 16.89
CA LEU A 89 11.16 12.28 16.19
C LEU A 89 12.29 13.16 15.66
N VAL A 90 13.28 13.51 16.49
CA VAL A 90 14.42 14.35 16.08
C VAL A 90 15.27 13.61 15.04
N PHE A 91 15.49 12.31 15.23
CA PHE A 91 16.23 11.49 14.27
C PHE A 91 15.51 11.42 12.92
N SER A 92 14.19 11.18 12.90
CA SER A 92 13.38 11.16 11.68
C SER A 92 13.39 12.52 10.98
N PHE A 93 13.23 13.60 11.74
CA PHE A 93 13.27 14.97 11.24
C PHE A 93 14.59 15.30 10.54
N ALA A 94 15.72 14.96 11.18
CA ALA A 94 17.04 15.20 10.60
C ALA A 94 17.34 14.25 9.44
N TYR A 95 16.99 12.97 9.58
CA TYR A 95 17.27 11.94 8.57
C TYR A 95 16.55 12.25 7.27
N TYR A 96 15.28 12.67 7.30
CA TYR A 96 14.48 12.92 6.08
C TYR A 96 15.07 13.98 5.15
N ILE A 97 15.82 14.96 5.67
CA ILE A 97 16.50 15.97 4.84
C ILE A 97 17.43 15.27 3.83
N PHE A 98 18.06 14.18 4.25
CA PHE A 98 19.01 13.45 3.43
C PHE A 98 18.32 12.77 2.22
N PRO A 99 17.43 11.78 2.34
CA PRO A 99 16.80 11.15 1.18
C PRO A 99 15.65 11.96 0.58
N GLY A 100 15.10 12.95 1.30
CA GLY A 100 13.97 13.77 0.83
C GLY A 100 14.38 14.99 0.01
N TYR A 101 15.59 15.53 0.23
CA TYR A 101 16.04 16.75 -0.44
C TYR A 101 17.48 16.68 -0.98
N LEU A 102 18.43 16.12 -0.23
CA LEU A 102 19.84 16.09 -0.65
C LEU A 102 20.19 14.91 -1.56
N PHE A 103 19.63 13.72 -1.34
CA PHE A 103 19.94 12.49 -2.06
C PHE A 103 18.67 11.69 -2.35
N GLN A 104 17.85 12.19 -3.27
CA GLN A 104 16.61 11.52 -3.66
C GLN A 104 16.81 10.10 -4.21
N ILE A 105 18.01 9.76 -4.69
CA ILE A 105 18.37 8.41 -5.13
C ILE A 105 18.15 7.33 -4.05
N LEU A 106 18.28 7.68 -2.76
CA LEU A 106 18.04 6.74 -1.66
C LEU A 106 16.59 6.29 -1.55
N SER A 107 15.66 7.01 -2.20
CA SER A 107 14.25 6.62 -2.23
C SER A 107 13.99 5.44 -3.19
N SER A 108 14.91 5.14 -4.12
CA SER A 108 14.77 4.01 -5.03
C SER A 108 16.12 3.42 -5.48
N LEU A 109 16.86 2.84 -4.53
CA LEU A 109 18.09 2.10 -4.81
C LEU A 109 17.77 0.70 -5.34
N SER A 110 18.11 0.44 -6.60
CA SER A 110 18.05 -0.91 -7.18
C SER A 110 19.45 -1.45 -7.44
N TRP A 111 19.89 -2.40 -6.62
CA TRP A 111 21.19 -3.05 -6.82
C TRP A 111 21.24 -3.85 -8.12
N LEU A 112 20.09 -4.33 -8.60
CA LEU A 112 19.99 -5.07 -9.87
C LEU A 112 20.35 -4.18 -11.07
N CYS A 113 20.04 -2.88 -11.00
CA CYS A 113 20.44 -1.93 -12.04
C CYS A 113 21.94 -1.64 -12.08
N TRP A 114 22.69 -1.89 -11.00
CA TRP A 114 24.16 -1.74 -11.00
C TRP A 114 24.88 -2.88 -11.72
N LEU A 115 24.28 -4.08 -11.75
CA LEU A 115 24.86 -5.25 -12.43
C LEU A 115 24.91 -5.07 -13.96
N ALA A 116 23.89 -4.46 -14.55
CA ALA A 116 23.84 -4.24 -16.00
C ALA A 116 23.00 -2.99 -16.35
N PRO A 117 23.56 -1.77 -16.16
CA PRO A 117 22.81 -0.53 -16.32
C PRO A 117 22.34 -0.26 -17.75
N LYS A 118 22.97 -0.89 -18.75
CA LYS A 118 22.65 -0.70 -20.19
C LYS A 118 21.60 -1.67 -20.75
N SER A 119 21.17 -2.68 -19.97
CA SER A 119 20.23 -3.69 -20.45
C SER A 119 18.78 -3.29 -20.19
N ILE A 120 17.97 -3.25 -21.25
CA ILE A 120 16.53 -2.89 -21.18
C ILE A 120 15.76 -3.87 -20.28
N LEU A 121 16.06 -5.17 -20.37
CA LEU A 121 15.41 -6.19 -19.54
C LEU A 121 15.72 -5.97 -18.05
N VAL A 122 16.97 -5.65 -17.73
CA VAL A 122 17.38 -5.42 -16.33
C VAL A 122 16.73 -4.15 -15.78
N GLN A 123 16.53 -3.13 -16.62
CA GLN A 123 15.81 -1.93 -16.24
C GLN A 123 14.32 -2.21 -16.01
N GLN A 124 13.66 -2.94 -16.91
CA GLN A 124 12.24 -3.31 -16.77
C GLN A 124 11.98 -4.16 -15.52
N LEU A 125 12.90 -5.09 -15.20
CA LEU A 125 12.80 -5.96 -14.03
C LEU A 125 13.21 -5.25 -12.73
N GLY A 126 14.30 -4.48 -12.75
CA GLY A 126 14.96 -3.96 -11.56
C GLY A 126 14.56 -2.55 -11.15
N SER A 127 14.05 -1.72 -12.06
CA SER A 127 13.67 -0.34 -11.72
C SER A 127 12.51 -0.31 -10.72
N GLY A 128 12.71 0.40 -9.61
CA GLY A 128 11.73 0.53 -8.54
C GLY A 128 10.63 1.56 -8.79
N MET A 129 10.86 2.51 -9.71
CA MET A 129 9.92 3.58 -10.06
C MET A 129 9.21 3.31 -11.38
N CYS A 130 9.93 2.78 -12.37
CA CYS A 130 9.45 2.59 -13.74
C CYS A 130 9.38 1.11 -14.16
N GLY A 131 9.61 0.19 -13.23
CA GLY A 131 9.70 -1.24 -13.50
C GLY A 131 9.11 -2.11 -12.39
N LEU A 132 9.40 -3.40 -12.49
CA LEU A 132 8.86 -4.42 -11.59
C LEU A 132 9.44 -4.35 -10.17
N GLY A 133 10.56 -3.64 -9.97
CA GLY A 133 11.16 -3.39 -8.66
C GLY A 133 11.90 -4.57 -8.04
N ILE A 134 12.32 -5.56 -8.82
CA ILE A 134 13.10 -6.69 -8.30
C ILE A 134 14.43 -6.15 -7.74
N GLY A 135 14.58 -6.24 -6.43
CA GLY A 135 15.77 -5.71 -5.73
C GLY A 135 15.80 -4.20 -5.56
N ALA A 136 14.69 -3.49 -5.81
CA ALA A 136 14.58 -2.07 -5.51
C ALA A 136 14.19 -1.84 -4.04
N LEU A 137 14.93 -0.97 -3.35
CA LEU A 137 14.75 -0.60 -1.95
C LEU A 137 14.81 0.91 -1.78
N GLY A 138 13.82 1.45 -1.08
CA GLY A 138 13.77 2.83 -0.63
C GLY A 138 14.11 2.88 0.86
N PHE A 139 15.09 3.71 1.20
CA PHE A 139 15.51 3.93 2.59
C PHE A 139 14.80 5.12 3.24
N ASN A 140 13.92 5.79 2.51
CA ASN A 140 13.14 6.91 3.01
C ASN A 140 11.84 6.43 3.69
N TRP A 141 11.56 6.96 4.88
CA TRP A 141 10.32 6.66 5.60
C TRP A 141 9.07 7.05 4.80
N THR A 142 9.07 8.15 4.05
CA THR A 142 7.91 8.51 3.21
C THR A 142 7.68 7.47 2.11
N THR A 143 8.72 7.04 1.41
CA THR A 143 8.60 5.98 0.40
C THR A 143 7.98 4.72 0.99
N ILE A 144 8.32 4.39 2.23
CA ILE A 144 7.80 3.23 2.93
C ILE A 144 6.34 3.42 3.36
N SER A 145 5.98 4.56 3.96
CA SER A 145 4.67 4.72 4.63
C SER A 145 3.57 5.37 3.78
N SER A 146 3.89 6.04 2.66
CA SER A 146 2.94 6.89 1.92
C SER A 146 1.67 6.20 1.41
N TYR A 147 1.71 4.89 1.11
CA TYR A 147 0.59 4.20 0.45
C TYR A 147 -0.09 3.13 1.30
N LEU A 148 0.70 2.30 1.99
CA LEU A 148 0.18 1.24 2.85
C LEU A 148 0.11 1.66 4.33
N GLY A 149 0.42 2.92 4.63
CA GLY A 149 0.63 3.37 5.99
C GLY A 149 1.87 2.72 6.61
N SER A 150 1.99 2.83 7.92
CA SER A 150 3.22 2.49 8.63
C SER A 150 3.34 0.96 8.81
N PRO A 151 4.39 0.31 8.25
CA PRO A 151 4.55 -1.15 8.32
C PRO A 151 4.76 -1.66 9.74
N LEU A 152 5.28 -0.80 10.62
CA LEU A 152 5.53 -1.12 12.03
C LEU A 152 4.22 -1.31 12.82
N ALA A 153 3.15 -0.61 12.44
CA ALA A 153 1.85 -0.73 13.09
C ALA A 153 1.05 -1.97 12.62
N ASN A 154 1.43 -2.56 11.48
CA ASN A 154 0.67 -3.63 10.85
C ASN A 154 1.14 -5.03 11.34
N PRO A 155 0.23 -5.91 11.77
CA PRO A 155 0.60 -7.26 12.20
C PRO A 155 1.18 -8.08 11.04
N TRP A 156 2.12 -8.97 11.38
CA TRP A 156 2.85 -9.78 10.39
C TRP A 156 1.93 -10.59 9.47
N PHE A 157 0.84 -11.19 9.99
CA PHE A 157 -0.07 -11.98 9.15
C PHE A 157 -0.70 -11.13 8.04
N ALA A 158 -1.04 -9.87 8.32
CA ALA A 158 -1.62 -8.96 7.35
C ALA A 158 -0.57 -8.59 6.30
N SER A 159 0.64 -8.24 6.75
CA SER A 159 1.77 -7.95 5.86
C SER A 159 2.14 -9.13 4.95
N ALA A 160 2.05 -10.37 5.45
CA ALA A 160 2.27 -11.56 4.65
C ALA A 160 1.20 -11.73 3.54
N ASN A 161 -0.08 -11.45 3.84
CA ASN A 161 -1.15 -11.47 2.83
C ASN A 161 -0.91 -10.41 1.74
N VAL A 162 -0.49 -9.20 2.14
CA VAL A 162 -0.09 -8.14 1.20
C VAL A 162 1.08 -8.59 0.33
N ALA A 163 2.08 -9.24 0.92
CA ALA A 163 3.25 -9.77 0.20
C ALA A 163 2.83 -10.74 -0.91
N VAL A 164 1.93 -11.67 -0.59
CA VAL A 164 1.43 -12.66 -1.56
C VAL A 164 0.67 -11.96 -2.69
N GLY A 165 -0.19 -11.00 -2.36
CA GLY A 165 -0.91 -10.20 -3.36
C GLY A 165 0.05 -9.46 -4.29
N PHE A 166 1.02 -8.75 -3.73
CA PHE A 166 2.04 -8.04 -4.48
C PHE A 166 2.82 -8.96 -5.42
N VAL A 167 3.33 -10.09 -4.92
CA VAL A 167 4.10 -11.07 -5.73
C VAL A 167 3.24 -11.63 -6.87
N LEU A 168 1.98 -11.95 -6.58
CA LEU A 168 1.04 -12.48 -7.58
C LEU A 168 0.80 -11.47 -8.70
N VAL A 169 0.56 -10.20 -8.37
CA VAL A 169 0.26 -9.18 -9.38
C VAL A 169 1.50 -8.78 -10.16
N MET A 170 2.58 -8.47 -9.44
CA MET A 170 3.80 -7.93 -10.02
C MET A 170 4.64 -8.97 -10.72
N TYR A 171 4.86 -10.14 -10.11
CA TYR A 171 5.83 -11.10 -10.62
C TYR A 171 5.20 -12.26 -11.37
N VAL A 172 3.88 -12.44 -11.28
CA VAL A 172 3.17 -13.51 -11.99
C VAL A 172 2.24 -12.94 -13.05
N MET A 173 1.17 -12.24 -12.67
CA MET A 173 0.13 -11.80 -13.61
C MET A 173 0.62 -10.76 -14.62
N THR A 174 1.34 -9.73 -14.17
CA THR A 174 1.81 -8.65 -15.06
C THR A 174 2.79 -9.19 -16.11
N PRO A 175 3.81 -9.99 -15.75
CA PRO A 175 4.67 -10.68 -16.70
C PRO A 175 3.89 -11.62 -17.62
N LEU A 176 3.05 -12.51 -17.09
CA LEU A 176 2.32 -13.45 -17.94
C LEU A 176 1.49 -12.71 -19.00
N THR A 177 0.68 -11.74 -18.60
CA THR A 177 -0.16 -10.96 -19.54
C THR A 177 0.66 -10.15 -20.55
N TYR A 178 1.80 -9.60 -20.14
CA TYR A 178 2.69 -8.84 -21.02
C TYR A 178 3.38 -9.73 -22.07
N TRP A 179 3.97 -10.85 -21.65
CA TRP A 179 4.70 -11.74 -22.54
C TRP A 179 3.80 -12.50 -23.51
N TYR A 180 2.60 -12.93 -23.06
CA TYR A 180 1.55 -13.50 -23.92
C TYR A 180 0.85 -12.44 -24.80
N ASN A 181 1.26 -11.17 -24.74
CA ASN A 181 0.73 -10.07 -25.54
C ASN A 181 -0.79 -9.92 -25.47
N VAL A 182 -1.37 -10.14 -24.29
CA VAL A 182 -2.81 -10.02 -24.08
C VAL A 182 -3.20 -8.54 -24.29
N TYR A 183 -4.20 -8.26 -25.13
CA TYR A 183 -4.63 -6.89 -25.49
C TYR A 183 -3.57 -6.00 -26.15
N ASN A 184 -2.65 -6.58 -26.93
CA ASN A 184 -1.51 -5.85 -27.51
C ASN A 184 -0.65 -5.16 -26.44
N ALA A 185 -0.47 -5.82 -25.29
CA ALA A 185 0.29 -5.33 -24.15
C ALA A 185 1.69 -4.80 -24.49
N LYS A 186 2.37 -5.39 -25.47
CA LYS A 186 3.74 -5.01 -25.85
C LYS A 186 3.84 -3.61 -26.46
N THR A 187 2.73 -3.08 -26.96
CA THR A 187 2.62 -1.69 -27.42
C THR A 187 2.70 -0.70 -26.25
N PHE A 188 2.56 -1.15 -25.01
CA PHE A 188 2.58 -0.29 -23.84
C PHE A 188 3.77 -0.61 -22.92
N PRO A 189 4.16 0.31 -22.03
CA PRO A 189 5.15 0.02 -20.99
C PRO A 189 4.62 -1.03 -20.01
N ILE A 190 5.48 -1.95 -19.58
CA ILE A 190 5.10 -3.02 -18.64
C ILE A 190 4.60 -2.49 -17.29
N PHE A 191 5.17 -1.38 -16.84
CA PHE A 191 4.80 -0.69 -15.61
C PHE A 191 4.49 0.77 -15.93
N SER A 192 3.21 1.13 -15.88
CA SER A 192 2.75 2.51 -16.05
C SER A 192 1.32 2.67 -15.53
N SER A 193 1.03 3.79 -14.88
CA SER A 193 -0.33 4.20 -14.51
C SER A 193 -0.93 5.21 -15.49
N SER A 194 -0.23 5.52 -16.57
CA SER A 194 -0.72 6.40 -17.63
C SER A 194 -1.69 5.69 -18.57
N LEU A 195 -2.51 6.49 -19.24
CA LEU A 195 -3.44 6.05 -20.26
C LEU A 195 -2.82 6.20 -21.66
N PHE A 196 -3.15 5.31 -22.57
CA PHE A 196 -2.52 5.25 -23.90
C PHE A 196 -3.54 5.19 -25.04
N THR A 197 -3.14 5.68 -26.21
CA THR A 197 -3.85 5.46 -27.49
C THR A 197 -3.44 4.10 -28.08
N GLN A 198 -4.08 3.65 -29.16
CA GLN A 198 -3.70 2.41 -29.86
C GLN A 198 -2.24 2.37 -30.31
N ASN A 199 -1.64 3.54 -30.57
CA ASN A 199 -0.25 3.66 -31.02
C ASN A 199 0.75 3.73 -29.85
N GLY A 200 0.28 3.60 -28.60
CA GLY A 200 1.09 3.68 -27.38
C GLY A 200 1.56 5.08 -27.01
N THR A 201 1.03 6.13 -27.65
CA THR A 201 1.23 7.51 -27.18
C THR A 201 0.35 7.78 -25.97
N LYS A 202 0.80 8.67 -25.07
CA LYS A 202 -0.01 9.08 -23.90
C LYS A 202 -1.33 9.69 -24.36
N TYR A 203 -2.42 9.24 -23.78
CA TYR A 203 -3.77 9.70 -24.10
C TYR A 203 -4.03 11.07 -23.46
N ASN A 204 -4.42 12.07 -24.26
CA ASN A 204 -4.78 13.39 -23.75
C ASN A 204 -6.20 13.36 -23.18
N THR A 205 -6.34 13.19 -21.88
CA THR A 205 -7.65 13.16 -21.20
C THR A 205 -8.34 14.52 -21.19
N VAL A 206 -7.56 15.62 -21.10
CA VAL A 206 -8.10 16.99 -21.04
C VAL A 206 -8.74 17.38 -22.37
N GLY A 207 -8.20 16.90 -23.50
CA GLY A 207 -8.74 17.20 -24.83
C GLY A 207 -10.03 16.45 -25.19
N VAL A 208 -10.48 15.51 -24.35
CA VAL A 208 -11.65 14.65 -24.62
C VAL A 208 -12.81 14.95 -23.66
N ILE A 209 -12.59 15.88 -22.73
CA ILE A 209 -13.54 16.27 -21.70
C ILE A 209 -13.89 17.74 -21.93
N ASP A 210 -15.17 18.08 -21.84
CA ASP A 210 -15.65 19.46 -21.96
C ASP A 210 -15.43 20.27 -20.67
N VAL A 211 -15.80 21.56 -20.70
CA VAL A 211 -15.69 22.48 -19.54
C VAL A 211 -16.57 22.03 -18.36
N TYR A 212 -17.59 21.21 -18.60
CA TYR A 212 -18.51 20.67 -17.59
C TYR A 212 -18.10 19.28 -17.09
N PHE A 213 -16.89 18.82 -17.40
CA PHE A 213 -16.39 17.48 -17.09
C PHE A 213 -17.20 16.33 -17.71
N GLN A 214 -17.89 16.59 -18.82
CA GLN A 214 -18.57 15.58 -19.62
C GLN A 214 -17.69 15.12 -20.78
N LEU A 215 -17.91 13.87 -21.21
CA LEU A 215 -17.19 13.30 -22.34
C LEU A 215 -17.64 13.95 -23.65
N ASP A 216 -16.72 14.65 -24.32
CA ASP A 216 -16.95 15.10 -25.69
C ASP A 216 -16.87 13.89 -26.63
N LYS A 217 -18.03 13.44 -27.09
CA LYS A 217 -18.14 12.28 -27.99
C LYS A 217 -17.48 12.53 -29.35
N ALA A 218 -17.47 13.77 -29.85
CA ALA A 218 -16.84 14.09 -31.13
C ALA A 218 -15.32 13.99 -31.01
N ALA A 219 -14.74 14.59 -29.97
CA ALA A 219 -13.32 14.45 -29.66
C ALA A 219 -12.94 12.99 -29.38
N TYR A 220 -13.73 12.27 -28.57
CA TYR A 220 -13.50 10.85 -28.27
C TYR A 220 -13.46 9.98 -29.54
N ASN A 221 -14.37 10.20 -30.48
CA ASN A 221 -14.39 9.46 -31.74
C ASN A 221 -13.16 9.74 -32.61
N GLN A 222 -12.55 10.93 -32.49
CA GLN A 222 -11.32 11.29 -33.20
C GLN A 222 -10.08 10.68 -32.54
N TYR A 223 -9.96 10.74 -31.22
CA TYR A 223 -8.83 10.18 -30.46
C TYR A 223 -8.88 8.64 -30.37
N GLY A 224 -10.07 8.05 -30.47
CA GLY A 224 -10.28 6.62 -30.42
C GLY A 224 -10.35 6.06 -29.00
N LYS A 225 -10.37 4.73 -28.91
CA LYS A 225 -10.53 4.03 -27.63
C LYS A 225 -9.30 4.22 -26.73
N LEU A 226 -9.57 4.33 -25.44
CA LEU A 226 -8.56 4.34 -24.39
C LEU A 226 -7.95 2.96 -24.19
N HIS A 227 -6.63 2.88 -24.06
CA HIS A 227 -5.89 1.69 -23.70
C HIS A 227 -5.15 1.87 -22.37
N LEU A 228 -5.03 0.77 -21.62
CA LEU A 228 -4.40 0.71 -20.31
C LEU A 228 -3.17 -0.20 -20.41
N SER A 229 -2.15 0.09 -19.61
CA SER A 229 -1.05 -0.87 -19.41
C SER A 229 -1.58 -2.16 -18.77
N THR A 230 -0.87 -3.28 -18.97
CA THR A 230 -1.24 -4.55 -18.35
C THR A 230 -1.25 -4.45 -16.83
N PHE A 231 -0.22 -3.84 -16.23
CA PHE A 231 -0.17 -3.60 -14.79
C PHE A 231 -1.39 -2.83 -14.27
N PHE A 232 -1.78 -1.75 -14.94
CA PHE A 232 -2.90 -0.92 -14.51
C PHE A 232 -4.24 -1.66 -14.65
N ALA A 233 -4.42 -2.39 -15.75
CA ALA A 233 -5.62 -3.21 -15.96
C ALA A 233 -5.74 -4.35 -14.92
N MET A 234 -4.65 -5.05 -14.61
CA MET A 234 -4.65 -6.16 -13.65
C MET A 234 -4.91 -5.71 -12.22
N THR A 235 -4.29 -4.61 -11.79
CA THR A 235 -4.50 -4.03 -10.45
C THR A 235 -5.95 -3.55 -10.25
N TYR A 236 -6.54 -2.90 -11.26
CA TYR A 236 -7.96 -2.53 -11.24
C TYR A 236 -8.89 -3.75 -11.23
N GLY A 237 -8.63 -4.72 -12.11
CA GLY A 237 -9.42 -5.95 -12.19
C GLY A 237 -9.46 -6.71 -10.86
N LEU A 238 -8.31 -6.83 -10.20
CA LEU A 238 -8.23 -7.46 -8.87
C LEU A 238 -8.86 -6.61 -7.77
N GLY A 239 -8.80 -5.28 -7.87
CA GLY A 239 -9.52 -4.39 -6.96
C GLY A 239 -11.03 -4.66 -6.97
N PHE A 240 -11.63 -4.80 -8.15
CA PHE A 240 -13.04 -5.20 -8.29
C PHE A 240 -13.28 -6.64 -7.83
N ALA A 241 -12.39 -7.57 -8.19
CA ALA A 241 -12.48 -8.96 -7.75
C ALA A 241 -12.43 -9.07 -6.22
N GLY A 242 -11.65 -8.23 -5.54
CA GLY A 242 -11.52 -8.19 -4.08
C GLY A 242 -12.86 -7.98 -3.36
N LEU A 243 -13.75 -7.14 -3.89
CA LEU A 243 -15.09 -6.94 -3.33
C LEU A 243 -15.93 -8.22 -3.40
N SER A 244 -15.97 -8.85 -4.58
CA SER A 244 -16.69 -10.12 -4.78
C SER A 244 -16.07 -11.27 -3.95
N ALA A 245 -14.74 -11.32 -3.88
CA ALA A 245 -13.99 -12.28 -3.10
C ALA A 245 -14.25 -12.11 -1.61
N THR A 246 -14.49 -10.89 -1.12
CA THR A 246 -14.88 -10.63 0.27
C THR A 246 -16.20 -11.32 0.60
N LEU A 247 -17.21 -11.14 -0.27
CA LEU A 247 -18.52 -11.78 -0.09
C LEU A 247 -18.37 -13.30 -0.11
N VAL A 248 -17.71 -13.85 -1.13
CA VAL A 248 -17.48 -15.29 -1.27
C VAL A 248 -16.69 -15.85 -0.08
N HIS A 249 -15.65 -15.15 0.36
CA HIS A 249 -14.81 -15.55 1.48
C HIS A 249 -15.63 -15.64 2.78
N ILE A 250 -16.49 -14.65 3.04
CA ILE A 250 -17.38 -14.67 4.21
C ILE A 250 -18.33 -15.88 4.15
N PHE A 251 -18.96 -16.13 3.01
CA PHE A 251 -19.94 -17.21 2.87
C PHE A 251 -19.32 -18.62 2.94
N LEU A 252 -18.20 -18.87 2.23
CA LEU A 252 -17.58 -20.20 2.18
C LEU A 252 -16.86 -20.57 3.48
N PHE A 253 -16.01 -19.68 3.99
CA PHE A 253 -15.09 -20.04 5.07
C PHE A 253 -15.74 -19.97 6.45
N HIS A 254 -16.70 -19.06 6.66
CA HIS A 254 -17.46 -19.03 7.90
C HIS A 254 -18.70 -19.94 7.90
N GLY A 255 -19.12 -20.44 6.73
CA GLY A 255 -20.24 -21.37 6.58
C GLY A 255 -19.84 -22.85 6.62
N ARG A 256 -18.85 -23.28 5.83
CA ARG A 256 -18.60 -24.71 5.54
C ARG A 256 -17.38 -25.31 6.26
N PHE A 257 -16.35 -24.51 6.58
CA PHE A 257 -15.07 -25.00 7.12
C PHE A 257 -14.64 -24.34 8.45
N PRO A 258 -15.43 -24.43 9.53
CA PRO A 258 -15.14 -23.74 10.79
C PRO A 258 -13.93 -24.29 11.56
N LYS A 259 -13.43 -25.50 11.24
CA LYS A 259 -12.41 -26.20 12.02
C LYS A 259 -10.95 -25.92 11.61
N GLN A 260 -10.72 -25.33 10.43
CA GLN A 260 -9.36 -25.13 9.88
C GLN A 260 -8.83 -23.73 10.22
N LYS A 261 -7.98 -23.65 11.26
CA LYS A 261 -7.47 -22.37 11.79
C LYS A 261 -6.54 -21.60 10.83
N TRP A 262 -5.79 -22.29 9.96
CA TRP A 262 -4.88 -21.65 9.00
C TRP A 262 -5.62 -20.87 7.91
N ILE A 263 -6.81 -21.32 7.52
CA ILE A 263 -7.61 -20.68 6.47
C ILE A 263 -8.11 -19.30 6.93
N ARG A 264 -8.35 -19.13 8.23
CA ARG A 264 -8.71 -17.83 8.82
C ARG A 264 -7.57 -16.81 8.76
N LEU A 265 -6.33 -17.21 8.52
CA LEU A 265 -5.20 -16.30 8.37
C LEU A 265 -5.09 -15.73 6.95
N ILE A 266 -5.74 -16.36 5.96
CA ILE A 266 -5.71 -15.91 4.57
C ILE A 266 -6.87 -14.94 4.35
N HIS A 267 -6.56 -13.64 4.33
CA HIS A 267 -7.56 -12.62 4.07
C HIS A 267 -7.56 -12.27 2.59
N MET A 268 -8.43 -12.94 1.82
CA MET A 268 -8.63 -12.65 0.39
C MET A 268 -8.90 -11.17 0.09
N PRO A 269 -9.67 -10.42 0.91
CA PRO A 269 -9.86 -8.98 0.67
C PRO A 269 -8.56 -8.18 0.78
N VAL A 270 -7.69 -8.54 1.72
CA VAL A 270 -6.39 -7.86 1.92
C VAL A 270 -5.43 -8.25 0.80
N LEU A 271 -5.39 -9.52 0.42
CA LEU A 271 -4.54 -10.04 -0.65
C LEU A 271 -4.85 -9.37 -1.99
N LEU A 272 -6.14 -9.26 -2.35
CA LEU A 272 -6.57 -8.69 -3.63
C LEU A 272 -6.71 -7.16 -3.58
N GLY A 273 -7.10 -6.62 -2.43
CA GLY A 273 -7.36 -5.19 -2.26
C GLY A 273 -6.11 -4.35 -1.98
N ALA A 274 -5.08 -4.92 -1.34
CA ALA A 274 -3.86 -4.16 -1.06
C ALA A 274 -3.16 -3.71 -2.34
N THR A 275 -3.23 -4.50 -3.42
CA THR A 275 -2.64 -4.14 -4.71
C THR A 275 -3.44 -3.09 -5.50
N ALA A 276 -4.63 -2.71 -5.05
CA ALA A 276 -5.44 -1.68 -5.72
C ALA A 276 -4.83 -0.27 -5.61
N MET A 277 -3.94 -0.05 -4.63
CA MET A 277 -3.20 1.21 -4.46
C MET A 277 -1.88 1.25 -5.24
N MET A 278 -1.55 0.21 -6.00
CA MET A 278 -0.36 0.18 -6.85
C MET A 278 -0.36 1.17 -8.03
N PRO A 279 -1.48 1.61 -8.62
CA PRO A 279 -1.40 2.58 -9.71
C PRO A 279 -0.70 3.90 -9.36
N PRO A 280 -0.97 4.55 -8.21
CA PRO A 280 -0.16 5.69 -7.78
C PRO A 280 1.17 5.27 -7.13
N ALA A 281 1.26 4.05 -6.57
CA ALA A 281 2.41 3.60 -5.80
C ALA A 281 3.41 2.78 -6.64
N SER A 282 4.67 3.19 -6.60
CA SER A 282 5.73 2.47 -7.30
C SER A 282 6.03 1.11 -6.65
N SER A 283 6.68 0.21 -7.40
CA SER A 283 7.07 -1.11 -6.91
C SER A 283 8.01 -1.01 -5.69
N VAL A 284 8.88 0.01 -5.65
CA VAL A 284 9.77 0.28 -4.51
C VAL A 284 9.01 0.56 -3.20
N ASN A 285 7.84 1.21 -3.25
CA ASN A 285 7.06 1.48 -2.05
C ASN A 285 6.63 0.16 -1.38
N TYR A 286 6.19 -0.81 -2.19
CA TYR A 286 5.77 -2.13 -1.68
C TYR A 286 6.95 -2.97 -1.23
N THR A 287 8.02 -3.08 -2.01
CA THR A 287 9.18 -3.91 -1.64
C THR A 287 9.82 -3.42 -0.33
N SER A 288 9.96 -2.11 -0.18
CA SER A 288 10.54 -1.50 1.03
C SER A 288 9.62 -1.67 2.24
N TRP A 289 8.31 -1.46 2.06
CA TRP A 289 7.31 -1.68 3.11
C TRP A 289 7.28 -3.14 3.56
N LEU A 290 7.30 -4.09 2.62
CA LEU A 290 7.29 -5.52 2.91
C LEU A 290 8.52 -5.98 3.68
N ILE A 291 9.70 -5.47 3.30
CA ILE A 291 10.94 -5.78 4.00
C ILE A 291 10.92 -5.23 5.41
N LEU A 292 10.49 -3.99 5.61
CA LEU A 292 10.43 -3.42 6.96
C LEU A 292 9.37 -4.12 7.83
N ALA A 293 8.22 -4.47 7.25
CA ALA A 293 7.19 -5.24 7.92
C ALA A 293 7.68 -6.65 8.32
N PHE A 294 8.50 -7.30 7.49
CA PHE A 294 9.12 -8.58 7.82
C PHE A 294 10.17 -8.45 8.93
N LEU A 295 11.08 -7.49 8.80
CA LEU A 295 12.14 -7.29 9.78
C LEU A 295 11.55 -6.95 11.16
N SER A 296 10.60 -6.01 11.22
CA SER A 296 9.97 -5.65 12.50
C SER A 296 9.00 -6.74 12.99
N GLY A 297 8.01 -7.10 12.16
CA GLY A 297 6.89 -7.94 12.58
C GLY A 297 7.20 -9.44 12.69
N TYR A 298 8.23 -9.94 12.00
CA TYR A 298 8.63 -11.34 12.08
C TYR A 298 9.94 -11.53 12.85
N VAL A 299 11.00 -10.81 12.47
CA VAL A 299 12.35 -11.03 13.03
C VAL A 299 12.48 -10.42 14.43
N VAL A 300 12.21 -9.12 14.59
CA VAL A 300 12.34 -8.43 15.88
C VAL A 300 11.30 -8.93 16.87
N TYR A 301 10.05 -9.10 16.43
CA TYR A 301 8.99 -9.67 17.28
C TYR A 301 9.36 -11.05 17.83
N ARG A 302 9.95 -11.94 17.01
CA ARG A 302 10.34 -13.29 17.45
C ARG A 302 11.60 -13.29 18.32
N ARG A 303 12.56 -12.40 18.06
CA ARG A 303 13.84 -12.39 18.79
C ARG A 303 13.76 -11.61 20.10
N TRP A 304 13.04 -10.48 20.13
CA TRP A 304 12.92 -9.58 21.29
C TRP A 304 11.48 -9.04 21.45
N PRO A 305 10.51 -9.88 21.85
CA PRO A 305 9.10 -9.50 21.92
C PRO A 305 8.83 -8.34 22.89
N HIS A 306 9.43 -8.37 24.09
CA HIS A 306 9.26 -7.32 25.09
C HIS A 306 9.76 -5.94 24.60
N LEU A 307 10.85 -5.91 23.81
CA LEU A 307 11.36 -4.66 23.25
C LEU A 307 10.43 -4.14 22.15
N TRP A 308 9.96 -5.06 21.30
CA TRP A 308 9.03 -4.75 20.22
C TRP A 308 7.72 -4.16 20.75
N GLU A 309 7.07 -4.82 21.71
CA GLU A 309 5.80 -4.34 22.29
C GLU A 309 5.93 -2.96 22.94
N ARG A 310 7.08 -2.68 23.56
CA ARG A 310 7.33 -1.41 24.27
C ARG A 310 7.66 -0.25 23.35
N TYR A 311 8.48 -0.47 22.31
CA TYR A 311 9.09 0.62 21.53
C TYR A 311 8.63 0.69 20.08
N ASN A 312 8.11 -0.39 19.47
CA ASN A 312 7.82 -0.42 18.04
C ASN A 312 6.72 0.59 17.63
N TYR A 313 5.62 0.65 18.38
CA TYR A 313 4.55 1.64 18.14
C TYR A 313 4.99 3.08 18.40
N VAL A 314 5.84 3.28 19.42
CA VAL A 314 6.41 4.60 19.74
C VAL A 314 7.37 5.06 18.63
N LEU A 315 8.20 4.14 18.12
CA LEU A 315 9.09 4.37 16.99
C LEU A 315 8.30 4.76 15.75
N CYS A 316 7.24 4.01 15.44
CA CYS A 316 6.32 4.30 14.34
C CYS A 316 5.78 5.73 14.42
N GLY A 317 5.18 6.09 15.56
CA GLY A 317 4.63 7.44 15.77
C GLY A 317 5.69 8.54 15.68
N GLY A 318 6.91 8.29 16.19
CA GLY A 318 8.02 9.24 16.11
C GLY A 318 8.52 9.44 14.67
N LEU A 319 8.62 8.35 13.89
CA LEU A 319 9.01 8.40 12.49
C LEU A 319 7.97 9.16 11.65
N ASP A 320 6.69 8.83 11.80
CA ASP A 320 5.58 9.47 11.10
C ASP A 320 5.49 10.97 11.41
N ALA A 321 5.50 11.33 12.69
CA ALA A 321 5.43 12.74 13.12
C ALA A 321 6.66 13.53 12.65
N GLY A 322 7.86 12.99 12.90
CA GLY A 322 9.11 13.64 12.54
C GLY A 322 9.21 13.93 11.04
N THR A 323 8.86 12.94 10.21
CA THR A 323 8.84 13.06 8.74
C THR A 323 7.77 14.05 8.25
N ALA A 324 6.59 14.07 8.86
CA ALA A 324 5.54 15.02 8.49
C ALA A 324 5.96 16.49 8.76
N PHE A 325 6.56 16.76 9.92
CA PHE A 325 7.00 18.12 10.27
C PHE A 325 8.07 18.65 9.31
N ILE A 326 9.11 17.84 9.04
CA ILE A 326 10.17 18.23 8.12
C ILE A 326 9.69 18.34 6.67
N ALA A 327 8.77 17.47 6.22
CA ALA A 327 8.22 17.56 4.88
C ALA A 327 7.48 18.90 4.66
N VAL A 328 6.67 19.34 5.62
CA VAL A 328 6.01 20.66 5.58
C VAL A 328 7.04 21.79 5.59
N LEU A 329 8.07 21.69 6.44
CA LEU A 329 9.12 22.70 6.51
C LEU A 329 9.89 22.82 5.18
N LEU A 330 10.28 21.69 4.58
CA LEU A 330 10.95 21.66 3.27
C LEU A 330 10.04 22.19 2.15
N PHE A 331 8.75 21.88 2.20
CA PHE A 331 7.78 22.42 1.25
C PHE A 331 7.73 23.95 1.31
N ILE A 332 7.55 24.51 2.51
CA ILE A 332 7.42 25.96 2.68
C ILE A 332 8.75 26.68 2.41
N SER A 333 9.88 26.14 2.87
CA SER A 333 11.18 26.83 2.79
C SER A 333 11.84 26.74 1.42
N LEU A 334 11.72 25.59 0.73
CA LEU A 334 12.49 25.28 -0.48
C LEU A 334 11.58 25.00 -1.68
N GLN A 335 10.66 24.03 -1.56
CA GLN A 335 9.87 23.58 -2.73
C GLN A 335 8.89 24.65 -3.22
N SER A 336 8.32 25.47 -2.34
CA SER A 336 7.42 26.58 -2.71
C SER A 336 8.12 27.70 -3.49
N LYS A 337 9.45 27.75 -3.42
CA LYS A 337 10.31 28.72 -4.11
C LYS A 337 11.03 28.10 -5.31
N ASP A 338 10.67 26.87 -5.67
CA ASP A 338 11.32 26.07 -6.72
C ASP A 338 12.84 25.92 -6.56
N ILE A 339 13.34 26.00 -5.32
CA ILE A 339 14.76 25.79 -5.03
C ILE A 339 15.01 24.28 -4.98
N SER A 340 15.67 23.76 -6.02
CA SER A 340 16.10 22.36 -6.11
C SER A 340 17.62 22.29 -6.23
N VAL A 341 18.21 21.26 -5.64
CA VAL A 341 19.66 20.99 -5.78
C VAL A 341 19.84 19.97 -6.89
N ASP A 342 20.34 20.40 -8.05
CA ASP A 342 20.66 19.50 -9.14
C ASP A 342 22.09 18.97 -9.00
N TRP A 343 22.21 17.68 -8.75
CA TRP A 343 23.49 16.95 -8.69
C TRP A 343 23.24 15.44 -8.74
N TRP A 344 24.29 14.62 -8.77
CA TRP A 344 24.17 13.17 -8.99
C TRP A 344 23.26 12.46 -7.97
N GLY A 345 23.20 12.93 -6.72
CA GLY A 345 22.37 12.32 -5.67
C GLY A 345 20.87 12.59 -5.82
N ASN A 346 20.48 13.64 -6.56
CA ASN A 346 19.09 14.03 -6.77
C ASN A 346 18.54 13.66 -8.16
N ASN A 347 19.40 13.15 -9.04
CA ASN A 347 18.96 12.58 -10.29
C ASN A 347 18.37 11.19 -10.04
N VAL A 348 17.09 11.14 -9.66
CA VAL A 348 16.33 9.89 -9.43
C VAL A 348 16.24 9.05 -10.71
N ASP A 349 16.27 9.70 -11.86
CA ASP A 349 16.45 9.08 -13.18
C ASP A 349 17.79 8.34 -13.32
N GLY A 350 18.76 8.58 -12.42
CA GLY A 350 20.10 7.99 -12.41
C GLY A 350 20.22 6.68 -11.62
N SER A 351 19.21 6.27 -10.83
CA SER A 351 19.30 4.99 -10.10
C SER A 351 19.07 3.76 -10.98
N CYS A 352 18.39 3.97 -12.11
CA CYS A 352 18.47 3.15 -13.31
C CYS A 352 18.29 4.15 -14.47
N PRO A 353 19.33 4.49 -15.26
CA PRO A 353 19.15 5.35 -16.41
C PRO A 353 18.18 4.67 -17.37
N THR A 354 16.91 5.07 -17.31
CA THR A 354 15.99 4.86 -18.42
C THR A 354 16.60 5.69 -19.52
N ALA A 355 17.33 5.05 -20.43
CA ALA A 355 18.07 5.79 -21.44
C ALA A 355 17.05 6.65 -22.20
N LYS A 356 17.17 7.98 -22.08
CA LYS A 356 16.48 8.92 -22.96
C LYS A 356 16.87 8.53 -24.40
N GLY A 357 15.94 7.92 -25.13
CA GLY A 357 16.10 7.61 -26.55
C GLY A 357 16.46 6.18 -26.94
N VAL A 358 16.36 5.14 -26.11
CA VAL A 358 16.58 3.76 -26.59
C VAL A 358 15.30 3.15 -27.17
N ILE A 359 15.16 3.34 -28.48
CA ILE A 359 14.16 2.74 -29.35
C ILE A 359 14.39 1.22 -29.39
N ALA A 360 13.52 0.42 -28.76
CA ALA A 360 13.34 -0.96 -29.17
C ALA A 360 12.52 -0.95 -30.47
N LYS A 361 13.05 -1.52 -31.57
CA LYS A 361 12.27 -1.70 -32.81
C LYS A 361 11.00 -2.48 -32.46
N GLY A 362 9.85 -1.78 -32.39
CA GLY A 362 8.54 -2.37 -32.14
C GLY A 362 7.83 -2.01 -30.82
N CYS A 363 8.41 -1.17 -29.94
CA CYS A 363 7.66 -0.58 -28.81
C CYS A 363 7.60 0.94 -28.97
N PRO A 364 6.42 1.58 -28.87
CA PRO A 364 6.28 3.01 -29.02
C PRO A 364 6.92 3.76 -27.85
N ALA A 365 7.60 4.84 -28.22
CA ALA A 365 8.33 5.72 -27.33
C ALA A 365 7.37 6.38 -26.34
N ILE A 366 7.70 6.29 -25.05
CA ILE A 366 7.23 7.28 -24.10
C ILE A 366 8.11 8.51 -24.34
N LEU A 367 7.52 9.54 -24.94
CA LEU A 367 8.08 10.88 -25.06
C LEU A 367 8.51 11.44 -23.69
#